data_AF-A0ABD5W1K2-F1
#
_entry.id   AF-A0ABD5W1K2-F1
#
_cell.length_a   1.000
_cell.length_b   1.000
_cell.length_c   1.000
_cell.angle_alpha   90.00
_cell.angle_beta   90.00
_cell.angle_gamma   90.00
#
_symmetry.space_group_name_H-M   'P 1'
#
loop_
_entity.id
_entity.type
_entity.pdbx_description
1 polymer ?
#
loop_
_entity_poly.entity_id
_entity_poly.type
_entity_poly.pdbx_seq_one_letter_code
_entity_poly.pdbx_strand_id
1 'polypeptide(L)' 'MECAQEECDSEATVELHIPWTENEYVCAGHARVRSRQDGVVADALTTADDELPEGAANRED' A
#
# COMPACT_ATOMS: atom_id res chain seq x y z
N MET A 1 -5.18 0.74 10.88
CA MET A 1 -6.18 1.49 10.06
C MET A 1 -6.75 0.49 9.07
N GLU A 2 -8.05 0.46 8.81
CA GLU A 2 -8.66 -0.54 7.94
C GLU A 2 -8.43 -0.21 6.45
N CYS A 3 -8.40 -1.24 5.62
CA CYS A 3 -8.27 -1.10 4.17
C CYS A 3 -9.45 -0.29 3.61
N ALA A 4 -9.15 0.74 2.81
CA ALA A 4 -10.17 1.62 2.23
C ALA A 4 -11.07 0.95 1.17
N GLN A 5 -10.74 -0.28 0.74
CA GLN A 5 -11.59 -1.02 -0.18
C GLN A 5 -12.85 -1.55 0.51
N GLU A 6 -13.97 -1.39 -0.17
CA GLU A 6 -15.27 -1.87 0.29
C GLU A 6 -15.21 -3.38 0.55
N GLU A 7 -15.88 -3.82 1.61
CA GLU A 7 -15.97 -5.24 2.00
C GLU A 7 -14.64 -5.90 2.37
N CYS A 8 -13.62 -5.11 2.73
CA CYS A 8 -12.31 -5.60 3.17
C CYS A 8 -12.00 -5.22 4.64
N ASP A 9 -12.06 -6.20 5.53
CA ASP A 9 -11.74 -6.05 6.96
C ASP A 9 -10.23 -6.15 7.28
N SER A 10 -9.37 -6.15 6.26
CA SER A 10 -7.92 -6.27 6.47
C SER A 10 -7.28 -4.95 6.90
N GLU A 11 -6.19 -5.01 7.66
CA GLU A 11 -5.41 -3.82 8.00
C GLU A 11 -4.71 -3.24 6.75
N ALA A 12 -4.74 -1.91 6.63
CA ALA A 12 -4.01 -1.17 5.62
C ALA A 12 -2.52 -1.16 5.93
N THR A 13 -1.71 -1.50 4.92
CA THR A 13 -0.24 -1.60 5.03
C THR A 13 0.50 -0.81 3.95
N VAL A 14 -0.23 -0.24 2.98
CA VAL A 14 0.32 0.50 1.85
C VAL A 14 -0.51 1.77 1.62
N GLU A 15 0.16 2.90 1.44
CA GLU A 15 -0.45 4.11 0.88
C GLU A 15 -0.26 4.12 -0.64
N LEU A 16 -1.35 4.29 -1.38
CA LEU A 16 -1.32 4.46 -2.83
C LEU A 16 -1.34 5.96 -3.15
N HIS A 17 -0.29 6.42 -3.83
CA HIS A 17 -0.26 7.76 -4.40
C HIS A 17 -0.94 7.75 -5.76
N ILE A 18 -2.14 8.35 -5.84
CA ILE A 18 -2.97 8.34 -7.03
C ILE A 18 -2.95 9.73 -7.68
N PRO A 19 -2.54 9.88 -8.96
CA PRO A 19 -2.32 11.21 -9.55
C PRO A 19 -3.56 12.08 -9.75
N TRP A 20 -4.76 11.49 -9.77
CA TRP A 20 -6.00 12.17 -10.18
C TRP A 20 -7.09 12.15 -9.11
N THR A 21 -6.80 11.62 -7.92
CA THR A 21 -7.71 11.59 -6.78
C THR A 21 -6.89 11.56 -5.48
N GLU A 22 -7.55 11.58 -4.34
CA GLU A 22 -6.91 11.46 -3.03
C GLU A 22 -6.14 10.14 -2.87
N ASN A 23 -5.07 10.15 -2.08
CA ASN A 23 -4.32 8.94 -1.75
C ASN A 23 -5.22 7.95 -0.99
N GLU A 24 -5.00 6.66 -1.21
CA GLU A 24 -5.79 5.59 -0.59
C GLU A 24 -4.90 4.68 0.27
N TYR A 25 -5.35 4.34 1.48
CA TYR A 25 -4.67 3.38 2.35
C TYR A 25 -5.30 2.00 2.20
N VAL A 26 -4.52 1.01 1.76
CA VAL A 26 -5.04 -0.33 1.43
C VAL A 26 -4.16 -1.44 1.99
N CYS A 27 -4.70 -2.65 2.10
CA CYS A 27 -3.92 -3.83 2.47
C CYS A 27 -2.99 -4.28 1.34
N ALA A 28 -1.98 -5.09 1.67
CA ALA A 28 -1.00 -5.60 0.69
C ALA A 28 -1.63 -6.31 -0.52
N GLY A 29 -2.77 -7.01 -0.32
CA GLY A 29 -3.49 -7.69 -1.40
C GLY A 29 -4.08 -6.70 -2.42
N HIS A 30 -4.77 -5.67 -1.94
CA HIS A 30 -5.35 -4.64 -2.80
C HIS A 30 -4.28 -3.72 -3.42
N ALA A 31 -3.20 -3.42 -2.68
CA ALA A 31 -2.06 -2.68 -3.19
C ALA A 31 -1.47 -3.34 -4.44
N ARG A 32 -1.29 -4.67 -4.42
CA ARG A 32 -0.74 -5.42 -5.57
C ARG A 32 -1.60 -5.31 -6.83
N VAL A 33 -2.92 -5.21 -6.68
CA VAL A 33 -3.87 -5.11 -7.80
C VAL A 33 -3.99 -3.68 -8.29
N ARG A 34 -4.09 -2.71 -7.37
CA ARG A 34 -4.25 -1.28 -7.68
C ARG A 34 -2.98 -0.63 -8.25
N SER A 35 -1.80 -1.02 -7.77
CA SER A 35 -0.51 -0.51 -8.30
C SER A 35 -0.20 -0.94 -9.74
N ARG A 36 -1.02 -1.84 -10.30
CA ARG A 36 -0.93 -2.26 -11.71
C ARG A 36 -1.84 -1.45 -12.63
N GLN A 37 -2.62 -0.53 -12.08
CA GLN A 37 -3.52 0.37 -12.80
C GLN A 37 -2.82 1.73 -12.97
N ASP A 38 -3.00 2.34 -14.14
CA ASP A 38 -2.31 3.53 -14.66
C ASP A 38 -1.50 4.38 -13.66
N GLY A 39 -0.17 4.25 -13.64
CA GLY A 39 0.71 5.21 -12.95
C GLY A 39 0.67 5.22 -11.41
N VAL A 40 0.01 4.24 -10.76
CA VAL A 40 0.01 4.11 -9.30
C VAL A 40 1.33 3.46 -8.82
N VAL A 41 2.10 4.19 -8.03
CA VAL A 41 3.32 3.68 -7.37
C VAL A 41 3.00 3.36 -5.92
N ALA A 42 3.27 2.12 -5.51
CA ALA A 42 3.11 1.68 -4.12
C ALA A 42 4.42 1.93 -3.36
N ASP A 43 4.33 2.74 -2.30
CA ASP A 43 5.44 2.93 -1.36
C ASP A 43 5.15 2.19 -0.05
N ALA A 44 6.19 1.60 0.53
CA ALA A 44 6.05 0.82 1.74
C ALA A 44 5.93 1.74 2.96
N LEU A 45 4.90 1.54 3.77
CA LEU A 45 4.79 2.28 5.03
C LEU A 45 5.93 1.91 5.97
N THR A 46 6.50 2.90 6.66
CA THR A 46 7.62 2.71 7.61
C THR A 46 7.24 1.79 8.78
N THR A 47 5.95 1.61 9.06
CA THR A 47 5.43 0.74 10.12
C THR A 47 5.20 -0.70 9.67
N ALA A 48 5.32 -1.02 8.39
CA ALA A 48 4.99 -2.34 7.84
C ALA A 48 6.22 -3.29 7.72
N ASP A 49 7.32 -2.98 8.40
CA ASP A 49 8.61 -3.66 8.28
C ASP A 49 8.53 -5.18 8.54
N ASP A 50 7.82 -5.58 9.61
CA ASP A 50 7.64 -6.99 10.01
C ASP A 50 6.76 -7.81 9.05
N GLU A 51 5.90 -7.12 8.29
CA GLU A 51 4.91 -7.74 7.40
C GLU A 51 5.41 -7.84 5.95
N LEU A 52 6.59 -7.27 5.67
CA LEU A 52 7.19 -7.22 4.34
C LEU A 52 8.43 -8.14 4.27
N PRO A 53 8.71 -8.75 3.09
CA PRO A 53 9.94 -9.50 2.91
C PRO A 53 11.17 -8.59 3.00
N GLU A 54 12.29 -9.15 3.47
CA GLU A 54 13.54 -8.41 3.69
C GLU A 54 13.93 -7.58 2.44
N GLY A 55 14.11 -6.26 2.64
CA GLY A 55 14.49 -5.31 1.58
C GLY A 55 13.33 -4.72 0.76
N ALA A 56 12.07 -5.04 1.07
CA ALA A 56 10.91 -4.47 0.37
C ALA A 56 10.51 -3.07 0.87
N ALA A 57 10.87 -2.72 2.10
CA ALA A 57 10.85 -1.32 2.55
C ALA A 57 12.14 -0.67 2.03
N ASN A 58 12.05 0.26 1.08
CA ASN A 58 13.21 1.01 0.56
C ASN A 58 13.80 1.94 1.63
N ARG A 59 14.42 1.37 2.67
CA ARG A 59 15.16 2.11 3.69
C ARG A 59 16.53 2.44 3.13
N GLU A 60 16.84 3.72 3.00
CA GLU A 60 18.23 4.17 2.83
C GLU A 60 18.97 3.80 4.13
N ASP A 61 20.04 3.00 4.02
CA ASP A 61 20.96 2.67 5.13
C ASP A 61 21.70 3.92 5.63
#